data_AF-A0A2J6TK08-F1
#
_entry.id   AF-A0A2J6TK08-F1
#
_cell.length_a   1.000
_cell.length_b   1.000
_cell.length_c   1.000
_cell.angle_alpha   90.00
_cell.angle_beta   90.00
_cell.angle_gamma   90.00
#
_symmetry.space_group_name_H-M   'P 1'
#
loop_
_entity.id
_entity.type
_entity.pdbx_description
1 polymer ?
#
loop_
_entity_poly.entity_id
_entity_poly.type
_entity_poly.pdbx_seq_one_letter_code
_entity_poly.pdbx_strand_id
1 'polypeptide(L)'
;MPSSCQDIRAALAQCLQESDCVMIQRNKPGDCLRPPLIDTMPTKCQQLKKGYGECKRGMVDMRKRFRGNQPIAVSKEIEGGAQDPGHQLYAGKPAFSSTAKETSGNEPIEKDWRELENEKFRKGL
;
A
#
# COMPACT_ATOMS: atom_id res chain seq x y z
N MET A 1 2.25 -7.69 -19.56
CA MET A 1 1.53 -8.90 -19.05
C MET A 1 1.73 -8.94 -17.55
N PRO A 2 0.69 -9.06 -16.71
CA PRO A 2 0.80 -8.65 -15.32
C PRO A 2 1.76 -9.58 -14.57
N SER A 3 2.86 -9.00 -14.11
CA SER A 3 3.86 -9.44 -13.13
C SER A 3 3.24 -9.74 -11.75
N SER A 4 1.99 -10.19 -11.71
CA SER A 4 1.06 -10.04 -10.58
C SER A 4 1.48 -10.70 -9.26
N CYS A 5 2.39 -11.69 -9.29
CA CYS A 5 2.89 -12.35 -8.07
C CYS A 5 4.43 -12.33 -7.96
N GLN A 6 5.13 -11.55 -8.77
CA GLN A 6 6.60 -11.51 -8.76
C GLN A 6 7.12 -10.89 -7.45
N ASP A 7 6.52 -9.78 -7.02
CA ASP A 7 6.95 -9.06 -5.82
C ASP A 7 6.74 -9.90 -4.55
N ILE A 8 5.58 -10.56 -4.44
CA ILE A 8 5.30 -11.47 -3.31
C ILE A 8 6.22 -12.68 -3.34
N ARG A 9 6.56 -13.19 -4.53
CA ARG A 9 7.53 -14.29 -4.66
C ARG A 9 8.91 -13.85 -4.21
N ALA A 10 9.35 -12.64 -4.57
CA ALA A 10 10.62 -12.07 -4.15
C ALA A 10 10.66 -11.87 -2.63
N ALA A 11 9.61 -11.27 -2.06
CA ALA A 11 9.48 -11.11 -0.61
C ALA A 11 9.47 -12.44 0.14
N LEU A 12 8.78 -13.46 -0.37
CA LEU A 12 8.78 -14.81 0.20
C LEU A 12 10.18 -15.45 0.12
N ALA A 13 10.87 -15.30 -1.02
CA ALA A 13 12.22 -15.82 -1.18
C ALA A 13 13.19 -15.17 -0.18
N GLN A 14 13.10 -13.85 0.01
CA GLN A 14 13.89 -13.14 1.02
C GLN A 14 13.55 -13.60 2.44
N CYS A 15 12.26 -13.76 2.77
CA CYS A 15 11.85 -14.29 4.08
C CYS A 15 12.41 -15.69 4.36
N LEU A 16 12.42 -16.56 3.34
CA LEU A 16 12.99 -17.91 3.46
C LEU A 16 14.51 -17.87 3.64
N GLN A 17 15.22 -16.96 2.97
CA GLN A 17 16.67 -16.78 3.15
C GLN A 17 17.04 -16.29 4.55
N GLU A 18 16.21 -15.44 5.16
CA GLU A 18 16.40 -14.93 6.52
C GLU A 18 16.00 -15.95 7.60
N SER A 19 15.22 -16.97 7.24
CA SER A 19 14.63 -17.91 8.20
C SER A 19 15.58 -19.02 8.65
N ASP A 20 15.41 -19.46 9.90
CA ASP A 20 16.15 -20.55 10.51
C ASP A 20 16.05 -21.89 9.76
N CYS A 21 14.92 -22.13 9.08
CA CYS A 21 14.72 -23.36 8.31
C CYS A 21 15.74 -23.52 7.17
N VAL A 22 16.13 -22.42 6.53
CA VAL A 22 17.14 -22.43 5.45
C VAL A 22 18.53 -22.15 6.01
N MET A 23 18.67 -21.18 6.92
CA MET A 23 19.97 -20.75 7.45
C MET A 23 20.60 -21.76 8.40
N ILE A 24 19.82 -22.28 9.35
CA ILE A 24 20.31 -23.16 10.42
C ILE A 24 20.11 -24.62 10.02
N GLN A 25 18.88 -24.99 9.67
CA GLN A 25 18.53 -26.39 9.38
C GLN A 25 18.94 -26.83 7.96
N ARG A 26 19.33 -25.89 7.08
CA ARG A 26 19.77 -26.15 5.70
C ARG A 26 18.78 -26.94 4.85
N ASN A 27 17.49 -26.82 5.17
CA ASN A 27 16.44 -27.44 4.37
C ASN A 27 16.28 -26.70 3.04
N LYS A 28 15.75 -27.40 2.04
CA LYS A 28 15.40 -26.73 0.78
C LYS A 28 14.24 -25.77 1.04
N PRO A 29 14.22 -24.58 0.41
CA PRO A 29 13.15 -23.60 0.62
C PRO A 29 11.75 -24.14 0.36
N GLY A 30 11.62 -25.10 -0.57
CA GLY A 30 10.35 -25.77 -0.86
C GLY A 30 9.86 -26.71 0.25
N ASP A 31 10.78 -27.29 1.02
CA ASP A 31 10.46 -28.19 2.13
C ASP A 31 10.02 -27.40 3.37
N CYS A 32 10.61 -26.21 3.58
CA CYS A 32 10.19 -25.26 4.62
C CYS A 32 8.74 -24.78 4.49
N LEU A 33 8.16 -24.84 3.30
CA LEU A 33 6.78 -24.42 3.05
C LEU A 33 5.74 -25.52 3.36
N ARG A 34 6.18 -26.74 3.63
CA ARG A 34 5.30 -27.88 3.94
C ARG A 34 5.15 -28.05 5.46
N PRO A 35 4.01 -28.58 5.93
CA PRO A 35 3.89 -29.03 7.31
C PRO A 35 4.92 -30.13 7.61
N PRO A 36 5.52 -30.19 8.81
CA PRO A 36 5.27 -29.35 10.00
C PRO A 36 6.17 -28.10 10.10
N LEU A 37 7.16 -27.95 9.22
CA LEU A 37 8.18 -26.90 9.31
C LEU A 37 7.61 -25.49 9.13
N ILE A 38 6.48 -25.36 8.44
CA ILE A 38 5.81 -24.06 8.27
C ILE A 38 5.32 -23.47 9.60
N ASP A 39 4.93 -24.31 10.57
CA ASP A 39 4.30 -23.85 11.80
C ASP A 39 5.34 -23.27 12.77
N THR A 40 6.59 -23.73 12.69
CA THR A 40 7.72 -23.22 13.47
C THR A 40 8.33 -21.93 12.90
N MET A 41 7.89 -21.49 11.72
CA MET A 41 8.45 -20.34 11.03
C MET A 41 7.89 -19.00 11.53
N PRO A 42 8.60 -17.89 11.30
CA PRO A 42 8.10 -16.56 11.64
C PRO A 42 6.76 -16.25 10.97
N THR A 43 5.89 -15.52 11.69
CA THR A 43 4.57 -15.11 11.21
C THR A 43 4.63 -14.36 9.88
N LYS A 44 5.68 -13.56 9.66
CA LYS A 44 5.95 -12.88 8.39
C LYS A 44 6.01 -13.85 7.20
N CYS A 45 6.74 -14.96 7.32
CA CYS A 45 6.86 -15.94 6.24
C CYS A 45 5.55 -16.73 6.05
N GLN A 46 4.81 -17.00 7.13
CA GLN A 46 3.49 -17.65 7.06
C GLN A 46 2.47 -16.76 6.32
N GLN A 47 2.47 -15.45 6.60
CA GLN A 47 1.63 -14.47 5.89
C GLN A 47 1.99 -14.39 4.41
N LEU A 48 3.28 -14.31 4.08
CA LEU A 48 3.75 -14.30 2.69
C LEU A 48 3.38 -15.59 1.94
N LYS A 49 3.42 -16.76 2.59
CA LYS A 49 2.95 -18.03 2.00
C LYS A 49 1.46 -17.95 1.66
N LYS A 50 0.63 -17.46 2.59
CA LYS A 50 -0.82 -17.31 2.39
C LYS A 50 -1.10 -16.34 1.24
N GLY A 51 -0.48 -15.16 1.25
CA GLY A 51 -0.61 -14.16 0.19
C GLY A 51 -0.16 -14.67 -1.17
N TYR A 52 0.95 -15.43 -1.24
CA TYR A 52 1.40 -16.05 -2.49
C TYR A 52 0.41 -17.10 -3.02
N GLY A 53 -0.18 -17.89 -2.13
CA GLY A 53 -1.22 -18.86 -2.48
C GLY A 53 -2.49 -18.19 -3.01
N GLU A 54 -2.94 -17.10 -2.38
CA GLU A 54 -4.06 -16.29 -2.84
C GLU A 54 -3.77 -15.61 -4.18
N CYS A 55 -2.56 -15.09 -4.35
CA CYS A 55 -2.13 -14.48 -5.59
C CYS A 55 -2.18 -15.49 -6.75
N LYS A 56 -1.61 -16.69 -6.58
CA LYS A 56 -1.69 -17.76 -7.57
C LYS A 56 -3.12 -18.21 -7.86
N ARG A 57 -3.96 -18.33 -6.83
CA ARG A 57 -5.38 -18.67 -7.03
C ARG A 57 -6.09 -17.60 -7.85
N GLY A 58 -5.81 -16.32 -7.61
CA GLY A 58 -6.37 -15.22 -8.39
C GLY A 58 -5.95 -15.18 -9.86
N MET A 59 -4.75 -15.70 -10.20
CA MET A 59 -4.34 -15.86 -11.59
C MET A 59 -5.17 -16.94 -12.32
N VAL A 60 -5.57 -17.99 -11.61
CA VAL A 60 -6.35 -19.10 -12.20
C VAL A 60 -7.85 -18.76 -12.25
N ASP A 61 -8.36 -18.05 -11.25
CA ASP A 61 -9.77 -17.66 -11.13
C ASP A 61 -10.22 -16.67 -12.21
N MET A 62 -11.12 -17.11 -13.10
CA MET A 62 -11.67 -16.31 -14.19
C MET A 62 -12.35 -15.02 -13.73
N ARG A 63 -12.95 -15.00 -12.53
CA ARG A 63 -13.60 -13.80 -11.97
C ARG A 63 -12.60 -12.68 -11.68
N LYS A 64 -11.37 -13.05 -11.29
CA LYS A 64 -10.30 -12.11 -10.90
C LYS A 64 -9.41 -11.70 -12.08
N ARG A 65 -9.45 -12.42 -13.20
CA ARG A 65 -8.70 -12.08 -14.41
C ARG A 65 -9.10 -10.75 -15.04
N PHE A 66 -10.40 -10.39 -14.98
CA PHE A 66 -10.90 -9.14 -15.57
C PHE A 66 -10.66 -7.91 -14.70
N ARG A 67 -10.70 -8.08 -13.37
CA ARG A 67 -10.51 -6.98 -12.41
C ARG A 67 -9.03 -6.77 -12.04
N GLY A 68 -8.17 -7.70 -12.43
CA GLY A 68 -6.78 -7.78 -11.96
C GLY A 68 -6.71 -8.37 -10.55
N ASN A 69 -5.61 -9.05 -10.25
CA ASN A 69 -5.29 -9.37 -8.87
C ASN A 69 -5.01 -8.06 -8.14
N GLN A 70 -5.61 -7.85 -6.97
CA GLN A 70 -5.21 -6.70 -6.16
C GLN A 70 -3.72 -6.82 -5.83
N PRO A 71 -2.94 -5.73 -6.02
CA PRO A 71 -1.58 -5.72 -5.52
C PRO A 71 -1.66 -5.89 -4.01
N ILE A 72 -1.03 -6.96 -3.50
CA ILE A 72 -0.77 -7.10 -2.06
C ILE A 72 0.37 -6.12 -1.77
N ALA A 73 0.05 -4.83 -1.81
CA ALA A 73 0.97 -3.75 -1.50
C ALA A 73 1.16 -3.75 0.02
N VAL A 74 2.03 -4.63 0.50
CA VAL A 74 2.46 -4.68 1.91
C VAL A 74 3.14 -3.37 2.34
N SER A 75 3.47 -2.48 1.41
CA SER A 75 4.20 -1.24 1.71
C SER A 75 3.38 0.05 1.68
N LYS A 76 2.26 0.16 0.95
CA LYS A 76 1.64 1.49 0.76
C LYS A 76 0.67 1.93 1.87
N GLU A 77 0.22 1.00 2.71
CA GLU A 77 -0.68 1.33 3.84
C GLU A 77 0.03 1.36 5.20
N ILE A 78 1.21 0.73 5.33
CA ILE A 78 1.99 0.71 6.59
C ILE A 78 3.00 1.87 6.63
N GLU A 79 3.52 2.29 5.47
CA GLU A 79 4.30 3.51 5.36
C GLU A 79 3.33 4.63 4.99
N GLY A 80 3.07 5.54 5.94
CA GLY A 80 2.21 6.72 5.78
C GLY A 80 2.71 7.76 4.75
N GLY A 81 3.07 7.29 3.56
CA GLY A 81 3.47 8.08 2.41
C GLY A 81 2.24 8.45 1.59
N ALA A 82 1.62 9.56 1.99
CA ALA A 82 0.66 10.30 1.16
C ALA A 82 1.39 10.86 -0.07
N GLN A 83 1.55 10.07 -1.14
CA GLN A 83 2.16 10.57 -2.38
C GLN A 83 1.50 10.09 -3.68
N ASP A 84 0.39 9.35 -3.62
CA ASP A 84 -0.46 9.17 -4.80
C ASP A 84 -1.93 9.31 -4.41
N PRO A 85 -2.75 10.02 -5.22
CA PRO A 85 -4.19 10.04 -5.01
C PRO A 85 -4.71 8.61 -5.17
N GLY A 86 -4.97 7.97 -4.02
CA GLY A 86 -5.50 6.61 -3.97
C GLY A 86 -6.72 6.51 -4.86
N HIS A 87 -6.65 5.64 -5.87
CA HIS A 87 -7.76 5.39 -6.75
C HIS A 87 -8.88 4.77 -5.91
N GLN A 88 -10.04 5.42 -5.79
CA GLN A 88 -11.16 4.79 -5.10
C GLN A 88 -11.57 3.54 -5.87
N LEU A 89 -11.90 2.48 -5.13
CA LEU A 89 -12.35 1.19 -5.69
C LEU A 89 -13.59 1.33 -6.61
N TYR A 90 -14.28 2.47 -6.56
CA TYR A 90 -15.48 2.76 -7.32
C TYR A 90 -15.39 4.13 -8.00
N ALA A 91 -14.71 4.21 -9.15
CA ALA A 91 -14.73 5.30 -10.14
C ALA A 91 -14.85 6.76 -9.62
N GLY A 92 -14.38 7.00 -8.40
CA GLY A 92 -14.66 8.19 -7.63
C GLY A 92 -13.35 8.89 -7.36
N LYS A 93 -13.31 10.19 -7.61
CA LYS A 93 -12.19 11.01 -7.16
C LYS A 93 -12.28 11.11 -5.64
N PRO A 94 -11.17 10.92 -4.90
CA PRO A 94 -11.21 11.08 -3.46
C PRO A 94 -11.68 12.49 -3.09
N ALA A 95 -12.59 12.59 -2.12
CA ALA A 95 -13.27 13.83 -1.74
C ALA A 95 -12.31 14.98 -1.38
N PHE A 96 -11.06 14.66 -1.02
CA PHE A 96 -10.06 15.61 -0.58
C PHE A 96 -8.94 15.87 -1.61
N SER A 97 -8.84 15.12 -2.71
CA SER A 97 -7.74 15.32 -3.67
C SER A 97 -7.94 16.52 -4.60
N SER A 98 -9.18 16.94 -4.84
CA SER A 98 -9.49 18.05 -5.74
C SER A 98 -9.90 19.34 -5.03
N THR A 99 -10.21 19.24 -3.74
CA THR A 99 -10.98 20.26 -3.01
C THR A 99 -10.19 20.88 -1.87
N ALA A 100 -9.23 20.15 -1.31
CA ALA A 100 -8.34 20.67 -0.28
C ALA A 100 -7.05 21.17 -0.92
N LYS A 101 -6.75 22.46 -0.73
CA LYS A 101 -5.44 23.01 -1.03
C LYS A 101 -4.44 22.45 -0.02
N GLU A 102 -3.29 21.96 -0.48
CA GLU A 102 -2.19 21.60 0.42
C GLU A 102 -1.66 22.87 1.08
N THR A 103 -1.88 23.01 2.39
CA THR A 103 -1.42 24.19 3.15
C THR A 103 -0.04 23.91 3.76
N SER A 104 0.94 24.77 3.45
CA SER A 104 2.33 24.70 3.93
C SER A 104 2.51 25.11 5.41
N GLY A 105 1.41 25.41 6.13
CA GLY A 105 1.42 25.85 7.53
C GLY A 105 2.04 27.23 7.80
N ASN A 106 2.68 27.84 6.79
CA ASN A 106 3.27 29.19 6.81
C ASN A 106 2.49 30.19 5.94
N GLU A 107 1.22 29.92 5.63
CA GLU A 107 0.41 30.82 4.80
C GLU A 107 -0.03 32.05 5.62
N PRO A 108 0.03 33.27 5.04
CA PRO A 108 -0.50 34.46 5.71
C PRO A 108 -2.01 34.29 5.94
N ILE A 109 -2.47 34.74 7.10
CA ILE A 109 -3.89 34.68 7.48
C ILE A 109 -4.71 35.41 6.41
N GLU A 110 -5.74 34.76 5.87
CA GLU A 110 -6.66 35.39 4.93
C GLU A 110 -7.33 36.59 5.59
N LYS A 111 -7.24 37.77 4.97
CA LYS A 111 -7.82 39.01 5.50
C LYS A 111 -9.35 38.94 5.43
N ASP A 112 -10.01 39.31 6.54
CA ASP A 112 -11.48 39.36 6.59
C ASP A 112 -12.02 40.41 5.61
N TRP A 113 -13.15 40.12 4.97
CA TRP A 113 -13.79 41.03 4.02
C TRP A 113 -14.16 42.37 4.67
N ARG A 114 -14.50 42.35 5.97
CA ARG A 114 -14.80 43.55 6.76
C ARG A 114 -13.59 44.48 6.88
N GLU A 115 -12.39 43.93 7.04
CA GLU A 115 -11.16 44.72 7.13
C GLU A 115 -10.85 45.37 5.79
N LEU A 116 -11.01 44.62 4.69
CA LEU A 116 -10.84 45.15 3.34
C LEU A 116 -11.84 46.26 3.01
N GLU A 117 -13.10 46.12 3.40
CA GLU A 117 -14.12 47.17 3.23
C GLU A 117 -13.83 48.40 4.07
N ASN A 118 -13.46 48.22 5.33
CA ASN A 118 -13.10 49.34 6.22
C ASN A 118 -11.82 50.05 5.72
N GLU A 119 -10.82 49.32 5.23
CA GLU A 119 -9.64 49.91 4.60
C GLU A 119 -10.00 50.71 3.33
N LYS A 120 -10.91 50.20 2.50
CA LYS A 120 -11.41 50.91 1.31
C LYS A 120 -12.13 52.20 1.70
N PHE A 121 -13.00 52.15 2.71
CA PHE A 121 -13.67 53.34 3.24
C PHE A 121 -12.68 54.38 3.77
N ARG A 122 -11.64 53.94 4.50
CA ARG A 122 -10.60 54.83 5.06
C ARG A 122 -9.68 55.44 3.99
N LYS A 123 -9.47 54.76 2.86
CA LYS A 123 -8.66 55.26 1.73
C LYS A 123 -9.43 56.17 0.77
N GLY A 124 -10.76 56.17 0.84
CA GLY A 124 -11.64 57.02 0.03
C GLY A 124 -11.97 58.37 0.66
N LEU A 125 -11.30 58.73 1.75
CA LEU A 125 -11.43 59.97 2.54
C LEU A 125 -10.07 60.69 2.53
#